data_AF-A0A841WRQ4-F1
#
_entry.id   AF-A0A841WRQ4-F1
#
_cell.length_a   1.000
_cell.length_b   1.000
_cell.length_c   1.000
_cell.angle_alpha   90.00
_cell.angle_beta   90.00
_cell.angle_gamma   90.00
#
_symmetry.space_group_name_H-M   'P 1'
#
loop_
_entity.id
_entity.type
_entity.pdbx_description
1 polymer ?
#
loop_
_entity_poly.entity_id
_entity_poly.type
_entity_poly.pdbx_seq_one_letter_code
_entity_poly.pdbx_strand_id
1 'polypeptide(L)' 'MSRKGQGWITFQSSTEELELLEEYCKRFQRTKTDVLRSLVRSLEPKLLKYQTKQFDSREVDLDIL' A
#
# COMPACT_ATOMS: atom_id res chain seq x y z
N MET A 1 -19.11 -0.41 -14.81
CA MET A 1 -18.69 0.99 -14.52
C MET A 1 -17.21 1.12 -14.78
N SER A 2 -16.81 1.99 -15.71
CA SER A 2 -15.41 2.20 -16.09
C SER A 2 -14.69 2.94 -14.96
N ARG A 3 -13.90 2.21 -14.15
CA ARG A 3 -13.09 2.80 -13.08
C ARG A 3 -11.86 3.46 -13.72
N LYS A 4 -12.05 4.70 -14.17
CA LYS A 4 -10.97 5.61 -14.62
C LYS A 4 -9.81 5.53 -13.60
N GLY A 5 -8.63 5.06 -14.02
CA GLY A 5 -7.40 5.08 -13.22
C GLY A 5 -6.82 3.74 -12.74
N GLN A 6 -7.30 2.58 -13.21
CA GLN A 6 -6.60 1.32 -12.91
C GLN A 6 -5.33 1.20 -13.77
N GLY A 7 -4.16 1.26 -13.13
CA GLY A 7 -2.87 0.97 -13.75
C GLY A 7 -2.48 -0.50 -13.57
N TRP A 8 -1.78 -1.07 -14.56
CA TRP A 8 -1.21 -2.40 -14.44
C TRP A 8 0.08 -2.35 -13.62
N ILE A 9 0.28 -3.33 -12.74
CA ILE A 9 1.52 -3.50 -11.99
C ILE A 9 2.07 -4.89 -12.28
N THR A 10 3.32 -4.94 -12.74
CA THR A 10 4.12 -6.16 -12.77
C THR A 10 5.09 -6.13 -11.61
N PHE A 11 5.29 -7.25 -10.95
CA PHE A 11 6.30 -7.41 -9.92
C PHE A 11 7.04 -8.71 -10.16
N GLN A 12 8.31 -8.73 -9.77
CA GLN A 12 9.12 -9.93 -9.78
C GLN A 12 8.92 -10.64 -8.44
N SER A 13 8.75 -11.97 -8.50
CA SER A 13 8.62 -12.82 -7.32
C SER A 13 9.46 -14.08 -7.55
N SER A 14 9.91 -14.70 -6.48
CA SER A 14 10.50 -16.05 -6.59
C SER A 14 9.42 -17.07 -6.95
N THR A 15 9.85 -18.25 -7.41
CA THR A 15 8.93 -19.37 -7.68
C THR A 15 8.14 -19.77 -6.43
N GLU A 16 8.82 -19.81 -5.27
CA GLU A 16 8.22 -20.20 -3.98
C GLU A 16 7.13 -19.22 -3.53
N GLU A 17 7.39 -17.91 -3.68
CA GLU A 17 6.40 -16.87 -3.37
C GLU A 17 5.19 -16.93 -4.31
N LEU A 18 5.43 -17.27 -5.57
CA LEU A 18 4.36 -17.42 -6.57
C LEU A 18 3.48 -18.61 -6.21
N GLU A 19 4.06 -19.78 -5.92
CA GLU A 19 3.34 -20.98 -5.46
C GLU A 19 2.51 -20.70 -4.20
N LEU A 20 3.10 -20.02 -3.21
CA LEU A 20 2.41 -19.63 -1.99
C LEU A 20 1.21 -18.71 -2.28
N LEU A 21 1.38 -17.72 -3.16
CA LEU A 21 0.30 -16.82 -3.56
C LEU A 21 -0.81 -17.58 -4.30
N GLU A 22 -0.47 -18.56 -5.13
CA GLU A 22 -1.45 -19.38 -5.84
C GLU A 22 -2.26 -20.27 -4.89
N GLU A 23 -1.60 -20.93 -3.95
CA GLU A 23 -2.25 -21.76 -2.95
C GLU A 23 -3.20 -20.93 -2.08
N TYR A 24 -2.75 -19.75 -1.65
CA TYR A 24 -3.60 -18.80 -0.93
C TYR A 24 -4.83 -18.39 -1.74
N CYS A 25 -4.63 -18.03 -3.01
CA CYS A 25 -5.74 -17.66 -3.90
C CYS A 25 -6.78 -18.79 -4.03
N LYS A 26 -6.31 -20.03 -4.20
CA LYS A 26 -7.18 -21.23 -4.27
C LYS A 26 -7.95 -21.46 -2.97
N ARG A 27 -7.25 -21.43 -1.83
CA ARG A 27 -7.83 -21.73 -0.51
C ARG A 27 -8.90 -20.72 -0.09
N PHE A 28 -8.67 -19.44 -0.38
CA PHE A 28 -9.55 -18.35 0.05
C PHE A 28 -10.50 -17.85 -1.05
N GLN A 29 -10.53 -18.51 -2.22
CA GLN A 29 -11.29 -18.09 -3.41
C GLN A 29 -11.06 -16.61 -3.75
N ARG A 30 -9.81 -16.15 -3.65
CA ARG A 30 -9.42 -14.78 -3.95
C ARG A 30 -8.59 -14.73 -5.23
N THR A 31 -8.61 -13.61 -5.92
CA THR A 31 -7.72 -13.37 -7.06
C THR A 31 -6.39 -12.77 -6.57
N LYS A 32 -5.30 -13.00 -7.31
CA LYS A 32 -3.98 -12.39 -7.05
C LYS A 32 -4.09 -10.87 -6.91
N THR A 33 -4.90 -10.24 -7.75
CA THR A 33 -5.17 -8.79 -7.69
C THR A 33 -5.90 -8.37 -6.42
N ASP A 34 -6.86 -9.16 -5.92
CA ASP A 34 -7.56 -8.85 -4.67
C ASP A 34 -6.65 -8.97 -3.46
N VAL A 35 -5.78 -9.98 -3.44
CA VAL A 35 -4.77 -10.15 -2.40
C VAL A 35 -3.83 -8.94 -2.38
N LEU A 36 -3.28 -8.56 -3.53
CA LEU A 36 -2.41 -7.39 -3.66
C LEU A 36 -3.13 -6.08 -3.28
N ARG A 37 -4.37 -5.86 -3.74
CA ARG A 37 -5.14 -4.67 -3.33
C ARG A 37 -5.39 -4.64 -1.83
N SER A 38 -5.70 -5.79 -1.22
CA SER A 38 -5.91 -5.90 0.23
C SER A 38 -4.63 -5.57 0.98
N LEU A 39 -3.49 -6.08 0.51
CA LEU A 39 -2.18 -5.76 1.07
C LEU A 39 -1.89 -4.26 0.96
N VAL A 40 -2.02 -3.66 -0.23
CA VAL A 40 -1.78 -2.24 -0.45
C VAL A 40 -2.67 -1.37 0.44
N ARG A 41 -3.96 -1.68 0.58
CA ARG A 41 -4.86 -0.95 1.49
C ARG A 41 -4.48 -1.10 2.96
N SER A 42 -3.95 -2.26 3.37
CA SER A 42 -3.45 -2.44 4.73
C SER A 42 -2.23 -1.55 5.05
N LEU A 43 -1.59 -0.96 4.04
CA LEU A 43 -0.47 -0.02 4.21
C LEU A 43 -0.94 1.43 4.44
N GLU A 44 -2.19 1.80 4.11
CA GLU A 44 -2.71 3.18 4.30
C GLU A 44 -2.52 3.71 5.74
N PRO A 45 -2.88 2.96 6.81
CA PRO A 45 -2.71 3.44 8.18
C PRO A 45 -1.24 3.63 8.56
N LYS A 46 -0.31 2.96 7.88
CA LYS A 46 1.14 3.08 8.12
C LYS A 46 1.70 4.32 7.41
N LEU A 47 1.26 4.59 6.18
CA LEU A 47 1.72 5.74 5.40
C LEU A 47 1.26 7.08 6.00
N LEU A 48 0.03 7.15 6.53
CA LEU A 48 -0.46 8.36 7.20
C LEU A 48 0.39 8.74 8.43
N LYS A 49 0.99 7.76 9.12
CA LYS A 49 1.89 7.98 10.26
C LYS A 49 3.28 8.50 9.85
N TYR A 50 3.76 8.15 8.65
CA TYR A 50 5.00 8.72 8.11
C TYR A 50 4.83 10.17 7.64
N GLN A 51 3.61 10.55 7.22
CA GLN A 51 3.32 11.92 6.78
C GLN A 51 3.14 12.90 7.95
N THR A 52 2.59 12.45 9.09
CA THR A 52 2.37 13.33 10.26
C THR A 52 3.64 13.74 10.99
N LYS A 53 4.75 13.00 10.83
CA LYS A 53 6.04 13.34 11.46
C LYS A 53 6.84 14.44 10.75
N GLN A 54 6.44 14.89 9.56
CA GLN A 54 7.17 15.95 8.82
C GLN A 54 6.54 17.35 8.94
N PHE A 55 5.39 17.50 9.61
CA PHE A 55 4.69 18.78 9.72
C PHE A 55 4.69 19.38 11.13
N ASP A 56 5.58 18.93 12.01
CA ASP A 56 5.76 19.49 13.35
C ASP A 56 7.22 19.91 13.59
N SER A 57 7.68 20.92 12.84
CA SER A 57 8.94 21.65 13.10
C SER A 57 8.93 23.05 12.45
N ARG A 58 7.78 23.72 12.44
CA ARG A 58 7.74 25.19 12.33
C ARG A 58 7.17 25.74 13.63
N GLU A 59 7.95 25.61 14.69
CA GLU A 59 7.86 26.57 15.78
C GLU A 59 8.31 27.91 15.17
N VAL A 60 7.32 28.73 14.85
CA VAL A 60 7.53 30.11 14.42
C VAL A 60 7.76 30.89 15.71
N ASP A 61 9.01 31.01 16.14
CA ASP A 61 9.37 32.11 17.02
C ASP A 61 9.56 33.35 16.14
N LEU A 62 8.44 34.03 15.94
CA LEU A 62 8.38 35.41 15.52
C LEU A 62 8.45 36.29 16.78
N ASP A 63 9.58 36.27 17.48
CA ASP A 63 9.92 37.37 18.39
C ASP A 63 10.80 38.38 17.64
N ILE A 64 10.08 39.24 16.92
CA ILE A 64 10.49 40.60 16.60
C ILE A 64 10.58 41.37 17.93
N LEU A 65 11.79 41.61 18.44
CA LEU A 65 12.34 42.94 18.76
C LEU A 65 13.80 42.85 19.24
#